data_AF-A0A925PWX3-F1
#
_entry.id   AF-A0A925PWX3-F1
#
_cell.length_a   1.000
_cell.length_b   1.000
_cell.length_c   1.000
_cell.angle_alpha   90.00
_cell.angle_beta   90.00
_cell.angle_gamma   90.00
#
_symmetry.space_group_name_H-M   'P 1'
#
loop_
_entity.id
_entity.type
_entity.pdbx_description
1 polymer ?
#
loop_
_entity_poly.entity_id
_entity_poly.type
_entity_poly.pdbx_seq_one_letter_code
_entity_poly.pdbx_strand_id
1 'polypeptide(L)'
;MEVELKLALDPADVARFRAASALAGITPETKQMDAIYLDTRNREIARNAMALRLRRSGDRWMQCLKAGPGAAGGLHSRSEWEHERPGPELDLSLFRDTPLAKLPSVKTLHDRLSTVFRVTCERTAWTVEPSPGTRLEVSLDQGEVRCGKRAEALCEVEIECLEGDAARVFDVALLLGEAVVLRPSPITKAHRGYRLLRGKPLRPLRAEAARVGCDMKPAEVAAAIVAAGLEQLQGNEEGLLRTPDPEFVHQARVAIRRMRSALRMFRKPIGAKRADAWRAELGQAARSLGLARDWDVFVLETLPAIVKAR
;
A
#
# COMPACT_ATOMS: atom_id res chain seq x y z
N MET A 1 2.78 -17.73 -4.12
CA MET A 1 2.03 -16.45 -4.09
C MET A 1 2.27 -15.87 -2.72
N GLU A 2 2.82 -14.67 -2.67
CA GLU A 2 3.22 -14.01 -1.42
C GLU A 2 2.04 -13.19 -0.89
N VAL A 3 1.83 -13.20 0.43
CA VAL A 3 0.82 -12.38 1.11
C VAL A 3 1.53 -11.50 2.12
N GLU A 4 1.48 -10.18 1.90
CA GLU A 4 2.09 -9.17 2.77
C GLU A 4 1.05 -8.11 3.16
N LEU A 5 1.03 -7.70 4.43
CA LEU A 5 0.28 -6.53 4.89
C LEU A 5 1.25 -5.35 5.06
N LYS A 6 1.00 -4.28 4.31
CA LYS A 6 1.80 -3.06 4.36
C LYS A 6 1.13 -1.97 5.19
N LEU A 7 1.91 -1.40 6.09
CA LEU A 7 1.46 -0.41 7.06
C LEU A 7 2.41 0.80 7.02
N ALA A 8 1.86 2.01 6.95
CA ALA A 8 2.61 3.23 7.17
C ALA A 8 2.80 3.45 8.68
N LEU A 9 4.02 3.83 9.07
CA LEU A 9 4.39 4.18 10.44
C LEU A 9 4.92 5.61 10.46
N ASP A 10 4.47 6.41 11.42
CA ASP A 10 5.07 7.73 11.65
C ASP A 10 6.52 7.56 12.14
N PRO A 11 7.51 8.23 11.53
CA PRO A 11 8.90 8.18 12.00
C PRO A 11 9.06 8.49 13.50
N ALA A 12 8.19 9.32 14.08
CA ALA A 12 8.22 9.64 15.51
C ALA A 12 7.87 8.45 16.42
N ASP A 13 7.17 7.44 15.89
CA ASP A 13 6.71 6.27 16.64
C ASP A 13 7.64 5.05 16.49
N VAL A 14 8.73 5.14 15.73
CA VAL A 14 9.68 4.02 15.49
C VAL A 14 10.20 3.41 16.78
N ALA A 15 10.59 4.22 17.76
CA ALA A 15 11.12 3.71 19.03
C ALA A 15 10.06 2.92 19.80
N ARG A 16 8.81 3.40 19.80
CA ARG A 16 7.67 2.71 20.45
C ARG A 16 7.31 1.43 19.72
N PHE A 17 7.34 1.45 18.38
CA PHE A 17 7.12 0.26 17.55
C PHE A 17 8.14 -0.84 17.89
N ARG A 18 9.43 -0.50 17.94
CA ARG A 18 10.50 -1.46 18.28
C ARG A 18 10.36 -2.03 19.70
N ALA A 19 9.70 -1.30 20.60
CA ALA A 19 9.44 -1.71 21.98
C ALA A 19 8.07 -2.40 22.17
N ALA A 20 7.31 -2.63 21.10
CA ALA A 20 6.00 -3.26 21.18
C ALA A 20 6.09 -4.68 21.76
N SER A 21 5.09 -5.06 22.57
CA SER A 21 5.00 -6.37 23.21
C SER A 21 5.05 -7.53 22.20
N ALA A 22 4.48 -7.32 21.00
CA ALA A 22 4.50 -8.28 19.90
C ALA A 22 5.92 -8.68 19.43
N LEU A 23 6.92 -7.84 19.70
CA LEU A 23 8.31 -8.04 19.28
C LEU A 23 9.24 -8.33 20.47
N ALA A 24 8.72 -8.33 21.69
CA ALA A 24 9.52 -8.45 22.90
C ALA A 24 10.24 -9.79 22.98
N GLY A 25 11.54 -9.76 23.31
CA GLY A 25 12.38 -10.95 23.42
C GLY A 25 12.82 -11.58 22.10
N ILE A 26 12.38 -11.03 20.95
CA ILE A 26 12.76 -11.51 19.63
C ILE A 26 13.97 -10.69 19.15
N THR A 27 15.06 -11.38 18.82
CA THR A 27 16.26 -10.72 18.29
C THR A 27 16.03 -10.36 16.82
N PRO A 28 16.08 -9.07 16.44
CA PRO A 28 15.92 -8.71 15.05
C PRO A 28 17.21 -8.88 14.24
N GLU A 29 17.05 -9.05 12.94
CA GLU A 29 18.12 -8.88 11.96
C GLU A 29 18.03 -7.51 11.30
N THR A 30 19.17 -6.83 11.12
CA THR A 30 19.21 -5.55 10.41
C THR A 30 20.10 -5.64 9.18
N LYS A 31 19.61 -5.16 8.04
CA LYS A 31 20.33 -5.19 6.76
C LYS A 31 20.14 -3.88 6.00
N GLN A 32 21.21 -3.42 5.37
CA GLN A 32 21.15 -2.34 4.40
C GLN A 32 20.65 -2.88 3.06
N MET A 33 19.72 -2.16 2.44
CA MET A 33 19.09 -2.53 1.19
C MET A 33 19.21 -1.38 0.18
N ASP A 34 19.71 -1.67 -1.01
CA ASP A 34 19.74 -0.75 -2.15
C ASP A 34 19.09 -1.43 -3.36
N ALA A 35 17.92 -0.93 -3.76
CA ALA A 35 17.16 -1.46 -4.89
C ALA A 35 17.11 -0.46 -6.05
N ILE A 36 17.61 -0.90 -7.20
CA ILE A 36 17.56 -0.21 -8.48
C ILE A 36 16.35 -0.72 -9.25
N TYR A 37 15.35 0.15 -9.45
CA TYR A 37 14.18 -0.17 -10.25
C TYR A 37 14.45 0.15 -11.72
N LEU A 38 14.09 -0.80 -12.58
CA LEU A 38 14.36 -0.76 -14.02
C LEU A 38 13.04 -0.77 -14.78
N ASP A 39 12.92 0.15 -15.74
CA ASP A 39 11.83 0.13 -16.71
C ASP A 39 12.30 0.83 -18.00
N THR A 40 11.49 0.69 -19.02
CA THR A 40 11.56 1.36 -20.31
C THR A 40 11.14 2.84 -20.20
N ARG A 41 11.54 3.65 -21.19
CA ARG A 41 11.14 5.07 -21.27
C ARG A 41 9.62 5.27 -21.25
N ASN A 42 8.86 4.37 -21.87
CA ASN A 42 7.40 4.40 -21.89
C ASN A 42 6.74 3.69 -20.69
N ARG A 43 7.53 3.13 -19.75
CA ARG A 43 7.05 2.44 -18.54
C ARG A 43 6.23 1.19 -18.85
N GLU A 44 6.67 0.42 -19.84
CA GLU A 44 6.03 -0.82 -20.28
C GLU A 44 5.86 -1.84 -19.14
N ILE A 45 6.85 -1.99 -18.26
CA ILE A 45 6.75 -2.93 -17.13
C ILE A 45 5.66 -2.46 -16.16
N ALA A 46 5.71 -1.19 -15.74
CA ALA A 46 4.70 -0.62 -14.83
C ALA A 46 3.28 -0.64 -15.43
N ARG A 47 3.13 -0.34 -16.72
CA ARG A 47 1.83 -0.35 -17.42
C ARG A 47 1.19 -1.74 -17.46
N ASN A 48 2.00 -2.78 -17.38
CA ASN A 48 1.53 -4.17 -17.29
C ASN A 48 1.48 -4.68 -15.84
N ALA A 49 1.34 -3.78 -14.86
CA ALA A 49 1.24 -4.11 -13.43
C ALA A 49 2.40 -4.96 -12.89
N MET A 50 3.61 -4.70 -13.40
CA MET A 50 4.83 -5.35 -12.96
C MET A 50 5.82 -4.34 -12.36
N ALA A 51 6.75 -4.84 -11.56
CA ALA A 51 7.92 -4.10 -11.12
C ALA A 51 9.16 -4.99 -11.20
N LEU A 52 10.20 -4.49 -11.87
CA LEU A 52 11.49 -5.16 -12.04
C LEU A 52 12.57 -4.39 -11.29
N ARG A 53 13.35 -5.09 -10.46
CA ARG A 53 14.42 -4.48 -9.67
C ARG A 53 15.65 -5.38 -9.57
N LEU A 54 16.82 -4.76 -9.53
CA LEU A 54 18.03 -5.33 -8.93
C LEU A 54 18.14 -4.79 -7.51
N ARG A 55 18.46 -5.63 -6.54
CA ARG A 55 18.49 -5.29 -5.12
C ARG A 55 19.75 -5.87 -4.50
N ARG A 56 20.58 -5.02 -3.91
CA ARG A 56 21.61 -5.45 -2.95
C ARG A 56 20.98 -5.54 -1.57
N SER A 57 21.11 -6.70 -0.91
CA SER A 57 20.66 -6.95 0.46
C SER A 57 21.85 -7.44 1.28
N GLY A 58 22.42 -6.55 2.09
CA GLY A 58 23.76 -6.75 2.64
C GLY A 58 24.79 -6.90 1.51
N ASP A 59 25.41 -8.07 1.40
CA ASP A 59 26.41 -8.36 0.37
C ASP A 59 25.90 -9.19 -0.80
N ARG A 60 24.63 -9.61 -0.77
CA ARG A 60 24.02 -10.42 -1.83
C ARG A 60 23.27 -9.55 -2.81
N TRP A 61 23.42 -9.85 -4.09
CA TRP A 61 22.59 -9.28 -5.14
C TRP A 61 21.42 -10.20 -5.45
N MET A 62 20.25 -9.61 -5.58
CA MET A 62 19.03 -10.26 -6.01
C MET A 62 18.47 -9.51 -7.21
N GLN A 63 17.90 -10.21 -8.17
CA GLN A 63 16.94 -9.62 -9.10
C GLN A 63 15.55 -10.13 -8.78
N CYS A 64 14.57 -9.24 -8.85
CA CYS A 64 13.21 -9.53 -8.45
C CYS A 64 12.24 -8.96 -9.48
N LEU A 65 11.30 -9.81 -9.89
CA LEU A 65 10.11 -9.42 -10.64
C LEU A 65 8.90 -9.62 -9.72
N LYS A 66 8.10 -8.57 -9.57
CA LYS A 66 6.79 -8.64 -8.92
C LYS A 66 5.71 -8.40 -9.96
N ALA A 67 4.69 -9.26 -10.03
CA ALA A 67 3.55 -9.12 -10.95
C ALA A 67 2.24 -9.55 -10.28
N GLY A 68 1.14 -8.88 -10.62
CA GLY A 68 -0.17 -9.28 -10.14
C GLY A 68 -1.07 -8.08 -9.84
N PRO A 69 -2.32 -8.34 -9.41
CA PRO A 69 -3.21 -7.28 -8.96
C PRO A 69 -2.57 -6.49 -7.81
N GLY A 70 -2.96 -5.22 -7.69
CA GLY A 70 -2.50 -4.34 -6.61
C GLY A 70 -2.96 -4.79 -5.22
N ALA A 71 -2.74 -3.96 -4.21
CA ALA A 71 -3.25 -4.21 -2.86
C ALA A 71 -4.73 -3.86 -2.74
N ALA A 72 -5.42 -4.56 -1.83
CA ALA A 72 -6.67 -4.11 -1.24
C ALA A 72 -6.45 -3.87 0.25
N GLY A 73 -6.68 -2.65 0.74
CA GLY A 73 -6.57 -2.38 2.18
C GLY A 73 -5.15 -2.51 2.73
N GLY A 74 -4.11 -2.35 1.92
CA GLY A 74 -2.71 -2.60 2.29
C GLY A 74 -2.30 -4.07 2.28
N LEU A 75 -3.22 -5.01 2.09
CA LEU A 75 -2.90 -6.42 1.86
C LEU A 75 -2.54 -6.61 0.39
N HIS A 76 -1.29 -6.98 0.12
CA HIS A 76 -0.82 -7.32 -1.21
C HIS A 76 -0.78 -8.85 -1.35
N SER A 77 -1.34 -9.34 -2.45
CA SER A 77 -1.21 -10.73 -2.87
C SER A 77 -0.77 -10.74 -4.32
N ARG A 78 0.52 -11.01 -4.54
CA ARG A 78 1.15 -10.94 -5.85
C ARG A 78 2.10 -12.11 -6.07
N SER A 79 2.39 -12.36 -7.33
CA SER A 79 3.44 -13.29 -7.71
C SER A 79 4.79 -12.55 -7.66
N GLU A 80 5.74 -13.19 -7.01
CA GLU A 80 7.10 -12.71 -6.87
C GLU A 80 8.05 -13.80 -7.35
N TRP A 81 9.06 -13.39 -8.12
CA TRP A 81 10.15 -14.24 -8.55
C TRP A 81 11.46 -13.56 -8.18
N GLU A 82 12.23 -14.18 -7.30
CA GLU A 82 13.54 -13.70 -6.88
C GLU A 82 14.65 -14.67 -7.30
N HIS A 83 15.75 -14.12 -7.81
CA HIS A 83 16.93 -14.88 -8.17
C HIS A 83 18.18 -14.18 -7.64
N GLU A 84 19.05 -14.94 -6.99
CA GLU A 84 20.37 -14.45 -6.58
C GLU A 84 21.24 -14.16 -7.80
N ARG A 85 22.07 -13.12 -7.72
CA ARG A 85 22.97 -12.66 -8.77
C ARG A 85 24.37 -12.49 -8.22
N PRO A 86 25.41 -12.72 -9.03
CA PRO A 86 26.80 -12.47 -8.63
C PRO A 86 27.13 -10.97 -8.55
N GLY A 87 26.29 -10.10 -9.12
CA GLY A 87 26.53 -8.66 -9.20
C GLY A 87 25.32 -7.87 -9.70
N PRO A 88 25.48 -6.56 -9.96
CA PRO A 88 24.41 -5.65 -10.39
C PRO A 88 24.05 -5.81 -11.87
N GLU A 89 24.07 -7.03 -12.40
CA GLU A 89 23.75 -7.33 -13.79
C GLU A 89 22.46 -8.14 -13.88
N LEU A 90 21.53 -7.61 -14.67
CA LEU A 90 20.22 -8.19 -14.89
C LEU A 90 20.30 -9.33 -15.91
N ASP A 91 19.56 -10.39 -15.64
CA ASP A 91 19.41 -11.51 -16.57
C ASP A 91 17.93 -11.82 -16.75
N LEU A 92 17.36 -11.32 -17.85
CA LEU A 92 15.94 -11.51 -18.15
C LEU A 92 15.59 -12.96 -18.49
N SER A 93 16.57 -13.81 -18.84
CA SER A 93 16.30 -15.21 -19.17
C SER A 93 15.78 -16.02 -17.97
N LEU A 94 16.11 -15.57 -16.76
CA LEU A 94 15.59 -16.14 -15.51
C LEU A 94 14.08 -15.90 -15.34
N PHE A 95 13.51 -14.93 -16.06
CA PHE A 95 12.09 -14.61 -16.04
C PHE A 95 11.31 -15.19 -17.22
N ARG A 96 11.87 -16.16 -17.96
CA ARG A 96 11.25 -16.77 -19.16
C ARG A 96 9.86 -17.37 -18.93
N ASP A 97 9.57 -17.84 -17.72
CA ASP A 97 8.31 -18.51 -17.35
C ASP A 97 7.34 -17.56 -16.62
N THR A 98 7.58 -16.25 -16.71
CA THR A 98 6.81 -15.21 -15.99
C THR A 98 6.00 -14.33 -16.95
N PRO A 99 5.08 -13.48 -16.45
CA PRO A 99 4.37 -12.51 -17.29
C PRO A 99 5.29 -11.54 -18.05
N LEU A 100 6.52 -11.31 -17.58
CA LEU A 100 7.49 -10.45 -18.27
C LEU A 100 7.83 -11.00 -19.66
N ALA A 101 7.94 -12.33 -19.78
CA ALA A 101 8.24 -13.01 -21.03
C ALA A 101 7.09 -12.92 -22.07
N LYS A 102 5.90 -12.54 -21.62
CA LYS A 102 4.71 -12.38 -22.47
C LYS A 102 4.57 -10.97 -23.05
N LEU A 103 5.46 -10.04 -22.68
CA LEU A 103 5.46 -8.71 -23.26
C LEU A 103 5.77 -8.78 -24.77
N PRO A 104 5.01 -8.09 -25.64
CA PRO A 104 5.25 -8.12 -27.08
C PRO A 104 6.68 -7.71 -27.48
N SER A 105 7.30 -6.84 -26.67
CA SER A 105 8.63 -6.29 -26.93
C SER A 105 9.77 -7.04 -26.23
N VAL A 106 9.50 -8.17 -25.55
CA VAL A 106 10.45 -8.85 -24.64
C VAL A 106 11.84 -9.06 -25.26
N LYS A 107 11.91 -9.42 -26.54
CA LYS A 107 13.17 -9.66 -27.27
C LYS A 107 14.12 -8.45 -27.29
N THR A 108 13.56 -7.24 -27.24
CA THR A 108 14.30 -5.96 -27.23
C THR A 108 14.20 -5.25 -25.89
N LEU A 109 13.62 -5.91 -24.87
CA LEU A 109 13.34 -5.28 -23.60
C LEU A 109 14.63 -4.87 -22.90
N HIS A 110 15.60 -5.78 -22.83
CA HIS A 110 16.88 -5.58 -22.15
C HIS A 110 17.55 -4.26 -22.56
N ASP A 111 17.70 -4.01 -23.86
CA ASP A 111 18.39 -2.83 -24.40
C ASP A 111 17.66 -1.51 -24.17
N ARG A 112 16.36 -1.58 -23.85
CA ARG A 112 15.52 -0.40 -23.58
C ARG A 112 15.35 -0.13 -22.08
N LEU A 113 15.85 -1.02 -21.21
CA LEU A 113 15.78 -0.82 -19.77
C LEU A 113 16.74 0.27 -19.33
N SER A 114 16.26 1.09 -18.41
CA SER A 114 17.05 2.12 -17.75
C SER A 114 16.67 2.18 -16.28
N THR A 115 17.58 2.68 -15.44
CA THR A 115 17.23 2.97 -14.05
C THR A 115 16.18 4.08 -14.02
N VAL A 116 15.02 3.80 -13.42
CA VAL A 116 13.94 4.79 -13.28
C VAL A 116 13.98 5.50 -11.93
N PHE A 117 14.28 4.77 -10.86
CA PHE A 117 14.45 5.29 -9.50
C PHE A 117 15.19 4.25 -8.65
N ARG A 118 15.68 4.70 -7.50
CA ARG A 118 16.31 3.84 -6.49
C ARG A 118 15.54 3.90 -5.18
N VAL A 119 15.64 2.83 -4.39
CA VAL A 119 15.12 2.76 -3.04
C VAL A 119 16.25 2.27 -2.15
N THR A 120 16.63 3.09 -1.18
CA THR A 120 17.67 2.77 -0.20
C THR A 120 17.05 2.79 1.18
N CYS A 121 17.18 1.70 1.93
CA CYS A 121 16.66 1.62 3.28
C CYS A 121 17.46 0.66 4.16
N GLU A 122 17.41 0.91 5.45
CA GLU A 122 17.72 -0.07 6.46
C GLU A 122 16.44 -0.84 6.77
N ARG A 123 16.49 -2.18 6.66
CA ARG A 123 15.43 -3.08 7.10
C ARG A 123 15.83 -3.69 8.43
N THR A 124 15.00 -3.52 9.44
CA THR A 124 15.02 -4.35 10.65
C THR A 124 13.88 -5.37 10.57
N ALA A 125 14.18 -6.67 10.70
CA ALA A 125 13.20 -7.73 10.58
C ALA A 125 13.15 -8.63 11.82
N TRP A 126 11.94 -9.05 12.20
CA TRP A 126 11.65 -10.00 13.26
C TRP A 126 10.86 -11.17 12.67
N THR A 127 11.25 -12.40 12.97
CA THR A 127 10.42 -13.57 12.67
C THR A 127 9.54 -13.87 13.89
N VAL A 128 8.22 -13.88 13.70
CA VAL A 128 7.24 -14.10 14.77
C VAL A 128 6.40 -15.35 14.48
N GLU A 129 5.96 -16.01 15.53
CA GLU A 129 5.13 -17.22 15.47
C GLU A 129 3.82 -17.00 16.25
N PRO A 130 2.78 -16.39 15.64
CA PRO A 130 1.55 -16.05 16.35
C PRO A 130 0.71 -17.28 16.72
N SER A 131 0.95 -18.41 16.07
CA SER A 131 0.27 -19.68 16.32
C SER A 131 1.09 -20.85 15.79
N PRO A 132 0.93 -22.07 16.32
CA PRO A 132 1.66 -23.25 15.85
C PRO A 132 1.55 -23.42 14.33
N GLY A 133 2.70 -23.58 13.66
CA GLY A 133 2.78 -23.79 12.21
C GLY A 133 2.53 -22.52 11.37
N THR A 134 2.48 -21.33 11.98
CA THR A 134 2.46 -20.06 11.24
C THR A 134 3.67 -19.23 11.59
N ARG A 135 4.44 -18.83 10.58
CA ARG A 135 5.62 -17.97 10.71
C ARG A 135 5.45 -16.74 9.83
N LEU A 136 5.60 -15.57 10.44
CA LEU A 136 5.51 -14.27 9.77
C LEU A 136 6.81 -13.50 9.93
N GLU A 137 7.21 -12.76 8.90
CA GLU A 137 8.25 -11.72 9.02
C GLU A 137 7.56 -10.38 9.27
N VAL A 138 7.86 -9.73 10.39
CA VAL A 138 7.57 -8.31 10.59
C VAL A 138 8.84 -7.55 10.22
N SER A 139 8.77 -6.64 9.26
CA SER A 139 9.90 -5.81 8.86
C SER A 139 9.58 -4.33 8.98
N LEU A 140 10.53 -3.55 9.46
CA LEU A 140 10.51 -2.09 9.51
C LEU A 140 11.56 -1.57 8.54
N ASP A 141 11.10 -0.84 7.52
CA ASP A 141 11.94 -0.21 6.52
C ASP A 141 12.04 1.29 6.75
N GLN A 142 13.25 1.78 6.98
CA GLN A 142 13.56 3.20 7.16
C GLN A 142 14.57 3.65 6.10
N GLY A 143 14.22 4.67 5.33
CA GLY A 143 15.10 5.16 4.26
C GLY A 143 14.43 6.14 3.31
N GLU A 144 14.65 5.98 2.02
CA GLU A 144 14.08 6.86 1.00
C GLU A 144 13.88 6.19 -0.36
N VAL A 145 12.96 6.77 -1.14
CA VAL A 145 12.83 6.53 -2.57
C VAL A 145 13.37 7.76 -3.30
N ARG A 146 14.29 7.57 -4.24
CA ARG A 146 14.98 8.64 -4.96
C ARG A 146 14.83 8.50 -6.47
N CYS A 147 14.43 9.59 -7.12
CA CYS A 147 14.32 9.71 -8.58
C CYS A 147 15.02 11.00 -9.05
N GLY A 148 16.28 10.87 -9.49
CA GLY A 148 17.11 12.03 -9.83
C GLY A 148 17.29 12.94 -8.61
N LYS A 149 16.89 14.22 -8.73
CA LYS A 149 16.96 15.21 -7.64
C LYS A 149 15.80 15.14 -6.64
N ARG A 150 14.75 14.34 -6.93
CA ARG A 150 13.57 14.21 -6.06
C ARG A 150 13.73 13.01 -5.15
N ALA A 151 13.36 13.17 -3.88
CA ALA A 151 13.36 12.10 -2.90
C ALA A 151 12.09 12.15 -2.04
N GLU A 152 11.71 10.99 -1.50
CA GLU A 152 10.64 10.85 -0.51
C GLU A 152 11.12 9.91 0.60
N ALA A 153 10.94 10.32 1.85
CA ALA A 153 11.25 9.49 3.00
C ALA A 153 10.36 8.25 3.04
N LEU A 154 10.96 7.14 3.48
CA LEU A 154 10.34 5.84 3.63
C LEU A 154 10.40 5.45 5.12
N CYS A 155 9.23 5.19 5.70
CA CYS A 155 9.06 4.61 7.02
C CYS A 155 7.80 3.74 6.95
N GLU A 156 7.99 2.45 6.78
CA GLU A 156 6.89 1.50 6.62
C GLU A 156 7.17 0.17 7.29
N VAL A 157 6.10 -0.47 7.74
CA VAL A 157 6.11 -1.81 8.32
C VAL A 157 5.48 -2.76 7.30
N GLU A 158 6.11 -3.90 7.05
CA GLU A 158 5.56 -5.00 6.26
C GLU A 158 5.42 -6.24 7.15
N ILE A 159 4.27 -6.91 7.10
CA ILE A 159 4.04 -8.21 7.74
C ILE A 159 3.81 -9.24 6.65
N GLU A 160 4.80 -10.09 6.42
CA GLU A 160 4.79 -11.10 5.36
C GLU A 160 4.54 -12.48 5.94
N CYS A 161 3.64 -13.25 5.31
CA CYS A 161 3.44 -14.65 5.67
C CYS A 161 4.49 -15.54 5.00
N LEU A 162 5.42 -16.06 5.81
CA LEU A 162 6.44 -17.01 5.35
C LEU A 162 5.88 -18.43 5.24
N GLU A 163 5.04 -18.81 6.21
CA GLU A 163 4.50 -20.15 6.35
C GLU A 163 3.18 -20.12 7.14
N GLY A 164 2.21 -20.98 6.80
CA GLY A 164 0.96 -21.15 7.55
C GLY A 164 -0.21 -20.25 7.12
N ASP A 165 -1.02 -19.81 8.09
CA ASP A 165 -2.25 -19.04 7.84
C ASP A 165 -1.95 -17.55 7.63
N ALA A 166 -2.01 -17.10 6.37
CA ALA A 166 -1.80 -15.70 6.00
C ALA A 166 -2.80 -14.72 6.64
N ALA A 167 -3.96 -15.17 7.15
CA ALA A 167 -4.87 -14.29 7.86
C ALA A 167 -4.29 -13.78 9.20
N ARG A 168 -3.30 -14.49 9.78
CA ARG A 168 -2.63 -14.10 11.03
C ARG A 168 -1.85 -12.79 10.94
N VAL A 169 -1.57 -12.28 9.73
CA VAL A 169 -0.93 -10.96 9.57
C VAL A 169 -1.74 -9.84 10.23
N PHE A 170 -3.08 -9.95 10.23
CA PHE A 170 -3.95 -8.96 10.88
C PHE A 170 -3.89 -9.05 12.41
N ASP A 171 -3.73 -10.24 12.97
CA ASP A 171 -3.62 -10.42 14.44
C ASP A 171 -2.35 -9.72 14.94
N VAL A 172 -1.22 -9.94 14.26
CA VAL A 172 0.05 -9.26 14.59
C VAL A 172 -0.04 -7.76 14.37
N ALA A 173 -0.69 -7.30 13.28
CA ALA A 173 -0.90 -5.87 13.04
C ALA A 173 -1.74 -5.20 14.15
N LEU A 174 -2.78 -5.87 14.63
CA LEU A 174 -3.63 -5.37 15.72
C LEU A 174 -2.84 -5.27 17.03
N LEU A 175 -2.04 -6.29 17.35
CA LEU A 175 -1.21 -6.29 18.56
C LEU A 175 -0.13 -5.19 18.51
N LEU A 176 0.54 -5.02 17.36
CA LEU A 176 1.47 -3.90 17.17
C LEU A 176 0.76 -2.54 17.27
N GLY A 177 -0.51 -2.50 16.82
CA GLY A 177 -1.39 -1.33 16.88
C GLY A 177 -1.75 -0.87 18.30
N GLU A 178 -1.53 -1.70 19.33
CA GLU A 178 -1.70 -1.29 20.73
C GLU A 178 -0.62 -0.30 21.19
N ALA A 179 0.57 -0.35 20.58
CA ALA A 179 1.70 0.52 20.93
C ALA A 179 1.81 1.77 20.04
N VAL A 180 1.44 1.66 18.76
CA VAL A 180 1.62 2.72 17.76
C VAL A 180 0.48 2.74 16.74
N VAL A 181 0.25 3.90 16.11
CA VAL A 181 -0.75 4.00 15.02
C VAL A 181 -0.15 3.45 13.73
N LEU A 182 -0.70 2.32 13.27
CA LEU A 182 -0.35 1.70 11.99
C LEU A 182 -1.48 1.90 10.98
N ARG A 183 -1.16 2.45 9.81
CA ARG A 183 -2.15 2.75 8.77
C ARG A 183 -1.95 1.82 7.57
N PRO A 184 -2.92 0.95 7.23
CA PRO A 184 -2.80 0.10 6.06
C PRO A 184 -2.61 0.93 4.78
N SER A 185 -1.59 0.60 4.00
CA SER A 185 -1.16 1.39 2.84
C SER A 185 -1.05 0.53 1.59
N PRO A 186 -1.82 0.81 0.52
CA PRO A 186 -1.68 0.12 -0.76
C PRO A 186 -0.50 0.65 -1.60
N ILE A 187 0.21 1.65 -1.10
CA ILE A 187 1.27 2.35 -1.83
C ILE A 187 2.57 1.56 -1.68
N THR A 188 2.95 0.84 -2.74
CA THR A 188 4.24 0.15 -2.80
C THR A 188 5.40 1.13 -2.99
N LYS A 189 6.62 0.69 -2.66
CA LYS A 189 7.87 1.40 -3.00
C LYS A 189 7.95 1.75 -4.49
N ALA A 190 7.48 0.85 -5.37
CA ALA A 190 7.39 1.10 -6.80
C ALA A 190 6.36 2.21 -7.14
N HIS A 191 5.19 2.22 -6.49
CA HIS A 191 4.20 3.29 -6.66
C HIS A 191 4.78 4.66 -6.27
N ARG A 192 5.50 4.75 -5.14
CA ARG A 192 6.21 5.97 -4.72
C ARG A 192 7.23 6.41 -5.77
N GLY A 193 8.05 5.47 -6.25
CA GLY A 193 9.06 5.74 -7.28
C GLY A 193 8.46 6.27 -8.59
N TYR A 194 7.40 5.66 -9.09
CA TYR A 194 6.72 6.15 -10.29
C TYR A 194 5.98 7.47 -10.07
N ARG A 195 5.45 7.72 -8.86
CA ARG A 195 4.86 9.02 -8.49
C ARG A 195 5.93 10.11 -8.50
N LEU A 196 7.07 9.88 -7.84
CA LEU A 196 8.22 10.78 -7.86
C LEU A 196 8.73 11.01 -9.28
N LEU A 197 8.89 9.96 -10.09
CA LEU A 197 9.33 10.05 -11.48
C LEU A 197 8.42 10.98 -12.31
N ARG A 198 7.09 10.83 -12.16
CA ARG A 198 6.11 11.69 -12.83
C ARG A 198 6.20 13.15 -12.39
N GLY A 199 6.55 13.42 -11.14
CA GLY A 199 6.61 14.79 -10.59
C GLY A 199 5.30 15.55 -10.64
N LYS A 200 4.17 14.84 -10.77
CA LYS A 200 2.85 15.47 -10.82
C LYS A 200 2.35 15.65 -9.39
N PRO A 201 1.60 16.73 -9.11
CA PRO A 201 0.92 16.88 -7.84
C PRO A 201 -0.04 15.71 -7.62
N LEU A 202 -0.32 15.43 -6.35
CA LEU A 202 -1.38 14.50 -5.97
C LEU A 202 -2.69 14.98 -6.58
N ARG A 203 -3.55 14.04 -6.96
CA ARG A 203 -4.89 14.34 -7.48
C ARG A 203 -5.91 13.51 -6.70
N PRO A 204 -7.05 14.10 -6.31
CA PRO A 204 -8.10 13.36 -5.64
C PRO A 204 -8.56 12.16 -6.46
N LEU A 205 -8.60 10.99 -5.83
CA LEU A 205 -9.10 9.76 -6.44
C LEU A 205 -10.62 9.74 -6.32
N ARG A 206 -11.30 9.71 -7.47
CA ARG A 206 -12.76 9.68 -7.51
C ARG A 206 -13.29 8.26 -7.42
N ALA A 207 -14.57 8.16 -7.06
CA ALA A 207 -15.29 6.90 -7.04
C ALA A 207 -15.32 6.25 -8.42
N GLU A 208 -14.82 5.02 -8.53
CA GLU A 208 -15.02 4.15 -9.69
C GLU A 208 -16.08 3.08 -9.41
N ALA A 209 -16.70 2.56 -10.47
CA ALA A 209 -17.66 1.46 -10.36
C ALA A 209 -16.96 0.19 -9.85
N ALA A 210 -17.57 -0.48 -8.87
CA ALA A 210 -17.07 -1.77 -8.43
C ALA A 210 -17.20 -2.79 -9.57
N ARG A 211 -16.18 -3.65 -9.72
CA ARG A 211 -16.23 -4.74 -10.69
C ARG A 211 -17.12 -5.85 -10.14
N VAL A 212 -18.29 -6.01 -10.74
CA VAL A 212 -19.30 -6.99 -10.33
C VAL A 212 -19.66 -7.88 -11.52
N GLY A 213 -19.73 -9.19 -11.27
CA GLY A 213 -20.16 -10.21 -12.24
C GLY A 213 -21.60 -10.64 -12.02
N CYS A 214 -22.25 -11.17 -13.06
CA CYS A 214 -23.64 -11.66 -12.97
C CYS A 214 -23.78 -12.95 -12.14
N ASP A 215 -22.67 -13.65 -11.93
CA ASP A 215 -22.51 -14.88 -11.15
C ASP A 215 -22.18 -14.64 -9.67
N MET A 216 -21.86 -13.39 -9.29
CA MET A 216 -21.49 -13.05 -7.92
C MET A 216 -22.68 -13.16 -6.97
N LYS A 217 -22.45 -13.80 -5.83
CA LYS A 217 -23.39 -13.81 -4.71
C LYS A 217 -23.50 -12.40 -4.11
N PRO A 218 -24.63 -12.05 -3.48
CA PRO A 218 -24.82 -10.73 -2.88
C PRO A 218 -23.73 -10.30 -1.90
N ALA A 219 -23.15 -11.23 -1.12
CA ALA A 219 -22.05 -10.93 -0.21
C ALA A 219 -20.74 -10.59 -0.96
N GLU A 220 -20.48 -11.23 -2.09
CA GLU A 220 -19.30 -10.97 -2.94
C GLU A 220 -19.44 -9.62 -3.64
N VAL A 221 -20.65 -9.29 -4.13
CA VAL A 221 -20.97 -7.94 -4.64
C VAL A 221 -20.72 -6.88 -3.58
N ALA A 222 -21.15 -7.13 -2.34
CA ALA A 222 -20.91 -6.20 -1.23
C ALA A 222 -19.41 -6.02 -0.95
N ALA A 223 -18.64 -7.12 -0.91
CA ALA A 223 -17.20 -7.09 -0.74
C ALA A 223 -16.51 -6.28 -1.85
N ALA A 224 -16.92 -6.45 -3.11
CA ALA A 224 -16.39 -5.68 -4.24
C ALA A 224 -16.65 -4.17 -4.09
N ILE A 225 -17.85 -3.76 -3.63
CA ILE A 225 -18.17 -2.35 -3.40
C ILE A 225 -17.38 -1.79 -2.21
N VAL A 226 -17.23 -2.57 -1.13
CA VAL A 226 -16.42 -2.16 0.03
C VAL A 226 -14.95 -2.02 -0.37
N ALA A 227 -14.40 -2.96 -1.13
CA ALA A 227 -13.02 -2.90 -1.62
C ALA A 227 -12.78 -1.67 -2.51
N ALA A 228 -13.68 -1.37 -3.46
CA ALA A 228 -13.59 -0.17 -4.30
C ALA A 228 -13.72 1.13 -3.48
N GLY A 229 -14.53 1.12 -2.42
CA GLY A 229 -14.60 2.22 -1.47
C GLY A 229 -13.31 2.39 -0.65
N LEU A 230 -12.71 1.29 -0.20
CA LEU A 230 -11.46 1.30 0.53
C LEU A 230 -10.29 1.80 -0.33
N GLU A 231 -10.22 1.37 -1.59
CA GLU A 231 -9.27 1.87 -2.57
C GLU A 231 -9.42 3.38 -2.78
N GLN A 232 -10.67 3.86 -2.94
CA GLN A 232 -10.93 5.30 -3.03
C GLN A 232 -10.47 6.05 -1.77
N LEU A 233 -10.78 5.52 -0.58
CA LEU A 233 -10.37 6.15 0.68
C LEU A 233 -8.84 6.24 0.80
N GLN A 234 -8.14 5.13 0.62
CA GLN A 234 -6.68 5.05 0.75
C GLN A 234 -5.96 5.83 -0.36
N GLY A 235 -6.51 5.86 -1.58
CA GLY A 235 -5.98 6.67 -2.68
C GLY A 235 -6.04 8.19 -2.43
N ASN A 236 -6.91 8.65 -1.53
CA ASN A 236 -6.99 10.05 -1.11
C ASN A 236 -6.22 10.37 0.17
N GLU A 237 -5.81 9.35 0.93
CA GLU A 237 -5.20 9.54 2.26
C GLU A 237 -3.91 10.37 2.20
N GLU A 238 -3.08 10.16 1.17
CA GLU A 238 -1.85 10.92 1.01
C GLU A 238 -2.13 12.41 0.76
N GLY A 239 -3.16 12.74 -0.04
CA GLY A 239 -3.55 14.12 -0.30
C GLY A 239 -4.20 14.78 0.92
N LEU A 240 -5.02 14.03 1.66
CA LEU A 240 -5.58 14.42 2.96
C LEU A 240 -4.52 14.87 3.97
N LEU A 241 -3.37 14.18 4.00
CA LEU A 241 -2.32 14.44 4.99
C LEU A 241 -1.30 15.50 4.53
N ARG A 242 -1.13 15.69 3.22
CA ARG A 242 -0.02 16.48 2.67
C ARG A 242 -0.45 17.75 1.95
N THR A 243 -1.76 17.97 1.76
CA THR A 243 -2.26 19.09 0.96
C THR A 243 -3.47 19.75 1.64
N PRO A 244 -3.67 21.06 1.45
CA PRO A 244 -4.86 21.77 1.92
C PRO A 244 -6.04 21.67 0.93
N ASP A 245 -5.99 20.78 -0.07
CA ASP A 245 -7.05 20.68 -1.08
C ASP A 245 -8.26 19.94 -0.49
N PRO A 246 -9.41 20.63 -0.32
CA PRO A 246 -10.60 20.07 0.34
C PRO A 246 -11.23 18.92 -0.47
N GLU A 247 -10.91 18.78 -1.76
CA GLU A 247 -11.46 17.71 -2.60
C GLU A 247 -11.00 16.33 -2.11
N PHE A 248 -9.81 16.20 -1.50
CA PHE A 248 -9.39 14.91 -0.89
C PHE A 248 -10.28 14.53 0.30
N VAL A 249 -10.64 15.49 1.16
CA VAL A 249 -11.60 15.30 2.27
C VAL A 249 -12.97 14.92 1.71
N HIS A 250 -13.42 15.62 0.67
CA HIS A 250 -14.68 15.32 -0.01
C HIS A 250 -14.70 13.88 -0.54
N GLN A 251 -13.69 13.46 -1.30
CA GLN A 251 -13.64 12.12 -1.90
C GLN A 251 -13.50 11.00 -0.85
N ALA A 252 -12.75 11.21 0.23
CA ALA A 252 -12.69 10.27 1.35
C ALA A 252 -14.06 10.09 2.02
N ARG A 253 -14.83 11.17 2.19
CA ARG A 253 -16.20 11.09 2.72
C ARG A 253 -17.15 10.38 1.76
N VAL A 254 -17.02 10.60 0.45
CA VAL A 254 -17.76 9.87 -0.58
C VAL A 254 -17.48 8.37 -0.45
N ALA A 255 -16.22 7.97 -0.34
CA ALA A 255 -15.81 6.58 -0.17
C ALA A 255 -16.48 5.93 1.05
N ILE A 256 -16.38 6.57 2.22
CA ILE A 256 -16.98 6.07 3.46
C ILE A 256 -18.50 5.94 3.34
N ARG A 257 -19.18 6.93 2.74
CA ARG A 257 -20.63 6.86 2.53
C ARG A 257 -21.01 5.68 1.62
N ARG A 258 -20.26 5.44 0.55
CA ARG A 258 -20.48 4.31 -0.37
C ARG A 258 -20.36 2.97 0.37
N MET A 259 -19.29 2.79 1.15
CA MET A 259 -19.08 1.60 1.96
C MET A 259 -20.23 1.39 2.97
N ARG A 260 -20.64 2.43 3.70
CA ARG A 260 -21.75 2.35 4.67
C ARG A 260 -23.11 2.04 4.03
N SER A 261 -23.32 2.48 2.79
CA SER A 261 -24.51 2.14 2.01
C SER A 261 -24.50 0.68 1.57
N ALA A 262 -23.37 0.17 1.08
CA ALA A 262 -23.22 -1.24 0.71
C ALA A 262 -23.45 -2.16 1.92
N LEU A 263 -22.82 -1.89 3.07
CA LEU A 263 -23.01 -2.65 4.30
C LEU A 263 -24.47 -2.68 4.76
N ARG A 264 -25.21 -1.59 4.57
CA ARG A 264 -26.65 -1.54 4.86
C ARG A 264 -27.48 -2.35 3.86
N MET A 265 -27.22 -2.18 2.57
CA MET A 265 -27.96 -2.84 1.50
C MET A 265 -27.80 -4.36 1.56
N PHE A 266 -26.58 -4.82 1.81
CA PHE A 266 -26.23 -6.24 1.89
C PHE A 266 -26.15 -6.76 3.33
N ARG A 267 -26.82 -6.09 4.27
CA ARG A 267 -26.78 -6.40 5.71
C ARG A 267 -27.11 -7.86 6.03
N LYS A 268 -28.11 -8.42 5.36
CA LYS A 268 -28.51 -9.83 5.55
C LYS A 268 -27.43 -10.80 5.01
N PRO A 269 -27.01 -10.72 3.73
CA PRO A 269 -25.93 -11.57 3.19
C PRO A 269 -24.60 -11.51 3.94
N ILE A 270 -24.19 -10.35 4.45
CA ILE A 270 -22.92 -10.17 5.20
C ILE A 270 -23.02 -10.74 6.62
N GLY A 271 -24.24 -10.84 7.16
CA GLY A 271 -24.49 -11.06 8.57
C GLY A 271 -24.69 -9.74 9.31
N ALA A 272 -25.90 -9.57 9.87
CA ALA A 272 -26.38 -8.35 10.50
C ALA A 272 -25.38 -7.73 11.50
N LYS A 273 -24.89 -8.54 12.44
CA LYS A 273 -23.96 -8.10 13.49
C LYS A 273 -22.67 -7.50 12.92
N ARG A 274 -22.07 -8.16 11.92
CA ARG A 274 -20.82 -7.69 11.28
C ARG A 274 -21.05 -6.42 10.48
N ALA A 275 -22.10 -6.40 9.66
CA ALA A 275 -22.45 -5.25 8.84
C ALA A 275 -22.72 -4.00 9.70
N ASP A 276 -23.43 -4.16 10.83
CA ASP A 276 -23.74 -3.05 11.74
C ASP A 276 -22.47 -2.55 12.45
N ALA A 277 -21.59 -3.45 12.91
CA ALA A 277 -20.32 -3.10 13.54
C ALA A 277 -19.41 -2.28 12.61
N TRP A 278 -19.11 -2.79 11.40
CA TRP A 278 -18.29 -2.08 10.42
C TRP A 278 -18.91 -0.75 9.97
N ARG A 279 -20.24 -0.70 9.85
CA ARG A 279 -20.94 0.54 9.51
C ARG A 279 -20.84 1.59 10.62
N ALA A 280 -20.77 1.17 11.88
CA ALA A 280 -20.57 2.04 13.03
C ALA A 280 -19.15 2.62 13.06
N GLU A 281 -18.13 1.79 12.86
CA GLU A 281 -16.72 2.22 12.75
C GLU A 281 -16.50 3.22 11.63
N LEU A 282 -16.98 2.91 10.42
CA LEU A 282 -16.99 3.85 9.29
C LEU A 282 -17.79 5.12 9.62
N GLY A 283 -18.80 5.03 10.47
CA GLY A 283 -19.55 6.17 10.96
C GLY A 283 -18.73 7.08 11.88
N GLN A 284 -17.84 6.52 12.70
CA GLN A 284 -16.90 7.28 13.51
C GLN A 284 -15.90 8.02 12.62
N ALA A 285 -15.27 7.32 11.67
CA ALA A 285 -14.35 7.94 10.71
C ALA A 285 -15.00 9.08 9.91
N ALA A 286 -16.27 8.90 9.48
CA ALA A 286 -17.03 9.94 8.79
C ALA A 286 -17.25 11.20 9.65
N ARG A 287 -17.43 11.06 10.97
CA ARG A 287 -17.61 12.20 11.87
C ARG A 287 -16.32 12.99 12.07
N SER A 288 -15.17 12.30 12.14
CA SER A 288 -13.87 12.97 12.23
C SER A 288 -13.58 13.80 10.97
N LEU A 289 -13.86 13.27 9.77
CA LEU A 289 -13.80 14.03 8.52
C LEU A 289 -14.94 15.06 8.38
N GLY A 290 -15.95 14.96 9.23
CA GLY A 290 -17.00 15.97 9.50
C GLY A 290 -16.39 17.32 9.73
N LEU A 291 -15.63 17.39 10.81
CA LEU A 291 -15.04 18.60 11.37
C LEU A 291 -14.05 19.27 10.40
N ALA A 292 -13.24 18.48 9.69
CA ALA A 292 -12.32 19.00 8.68
C ALA A 292 -13.07 19.73 7.55
N ARG A 293 -14.14 19.12 7.03
CA ARG A 293 -14.96 19.74 5.98
C ARG A 293 -15.66 21.01 6.47
N ASP A 294 -16.10 21.04 7.73
CA ASP A 294 -16.77 22.23 8.28
C ASP A 294 -15.81 23.43 8.30
N TRP A 295 -14.53 23.20 8.63
CA TRP A 295 -13.47 24.20 8.47
C TRP A 295 -13.26 24.61 7.01
N ASP A 296 -13.22 23.65 6.07
CA ASP A 296 -13.10 23.96 4.65
C ASP A 296 -14.26 24.84 4.15
N VAL A 297 -15.51 24.51 4.52
CA VAL A 297 -16.70 25.32 4.19
C VAL A 297 -16.57 26.72 4.78
N PHE A 298 -16.18 26.81 6.06
CA PHE A 298 -16.05 28.09 6.73
C PHE A 298 -15.03 28.99 6.03
N VAL A 299 -13.84 28.46 5.73
CA VAL A 299 -12.74 29.24 5.11
C VAL A 299 -13.03 29.59 3.66
N LEU A 300 -13.58 28.66 2.87
CA LEU A 300 -13.71 28.81 1.42
C LEU A 300 -15.03 29.44 0.99
N GLU A 301 -16.10 29.28 1.78
CA GLU A 301 -17.45 29.69 1.42
C GLU A 301 -18.01 30.74 2.40
N THR A 302 -18.03 30.44 3.71
CA THR A 302 -18.72 31.28 4.70
C THR A 302 -17.99 32.60 5.01
N LEU A 303 -16.70 32.54 5.33
CA LEU A 303 -15.90 33.71 5.70
C LEU A 303 -15.79 34.72 4.54
N PRO A 304 -15.50 34.31 3.28
CA PRO A 304 -15.49 35.22 2.14
C PRO A 304 -16.85 35.91 1.92
N ALA A 305 -17.96 35.19 2.12
CA ALA A 305 -19.30 35.76 2.02
C ALA A 305 -19.56 36.82 3.10
N ILE A 306 -19.14 36.58 4.35
CA ILE A 306 -19.27 37.54 5.45
C ILE A 306 -18.42 38.80 5.19
N VAL A 307 -17.17 38.62 4.75
CA VAL A 307 -16.26 39.76 4.45
C VAL A 307 -16.82 40.62 3.33
N LYS A 308 -17.40 40.03 2.28
CA LYS A 308 -18.02 40.75 1.17
C LYS A 308 -19.30 41.51 1.56
N ALA A 309 -19.95 41.10 2.64
CA ALA A 309 -21.17 41.73 3.14
C ALA A 309 -20.91 42.90 4.11
N ARG A 310 -19.65 43.18 4.45
CA ARG A 310 -19.21 44.35 5.23
C ARG A 310 -18.71 45.45 4.31
#